data_AF-A0A385TY84-F1
#
_entry.id   AF-A0A385TY84-F1
#
_cell.length_a   1.000
_cell.length_b   1.000
_cell.length_c   1.000
_cell.angle_alpha   90.00
_cell.angle_beta   90.00
_cell.angle_gamma   90.00
#
_symmetry.space_group_name_H-M   'P 1'
#
loop_
_entity.id
_entity.type
_entity.pdbx_description
1 polymer ?
#
loop_
_entity_poly.entity_id
_entity_poly.type
_entity_poly.pdbx_seq_one_letter_code
_entity_poly.pdbx_strand_id
1 'polypeptide(L)'
;MIKYKYKLKYMDEFNIVVMDFNEEKSLEYANMISDPLGSDIPWRFKDLKNDIDHYIDLLKGKIPEYRHGGNASSVISYRDWTIIEDPFYDEDEDEVEPICKLETIEFVKIILVWAYETYKYKSRKGVIALEEAEIAMNGIEKKLKEVKGLENIDCE
;
A
#
# COMPACT_ATOMS: atom_id res chain seq x y z
N MET A 1 -11.09 -8.78 -0.17
CA MET A 1 -9.85 -9.46 0.29
C MET A 1 -8.80 -9.08 -0.75
N ILE A 2 -7.51 -9.04 -0.43
CA ILE A 2 -6.48 -8.82 -1.45
C ILE A 2 -6.43 -10.04 -2.35
N LYS A 3 -6.29 -9.85 -3.67
CA LYS A 3 -6.26 -10.97 -4.63
C LYS A 3 -4.96 -11.78 -4.59
N TYR A 4 -3.86 -11.14 -4.22
CA TYR A 4 -2.52 -11.71 -4.15
C TYR A 4 -2.25 -12.47 -2.84
N LYS A 5 -1.45 -13.54 -2.93
CA LYS A 5 -0.94 -14.28 -1.77
C LYS A 5 0.20 -13.51 -1.11
N TYR A 6 0.19 -13.46 0.21
CA TYR A 6 1.26 -12.85 0.99
C TYR A 6 1.42 -13.54 2.35
N LYS A 7 2.58 -13.34 2.96
CA LYS A 7 2.86 -13.68 4.36
C LYS A 7 3.08 -12.41 5.16
N LEU A 8 2.73 -12.47 6.45
CA LEU A 8 3.05 -11.39 7.38
C LEU A 8 4.35 -11.76 8.11
N LYS A 9 5.36 -10.90 8.02
CA LYS A 9 6.59 -10.99 8.79
C LYS A 9 6.60 -9.86 9.82
N TYR A 10 6.69 -10.23 11.09
CA TYR A 10 6.75 -9.28 12.20
C TYR A 10 8.21 -9.02 12.55
N MET A 11 8.65 -7.77 12.45
CA MET A 11 10.03 -7.37 12.74
C MET A 11 10.04 -6.65 14.09
N ASP A 12 10.36 -7.40 15.14
CA ASP A 12 10.43 -6.92 16.53
C ASP A 12 11.34 -5.71 16.70
N GLU A 13 12.53 -5.73 16.09
CA GLU A 13 13.55 -4.68 16.20
C GLU A 13 13.03 -3.30 15.79
N PHE A 14 12.16 -3.24 14.78
CA PHE A 14 11.64 -2.00 14.22
C PHE A 14 10.17 -1.73 14.59
N ASN A 15 9.50 -2.65 15.30
CA ASN A 15 8.06 -2.59 15.58
C ASN A 15 7.19 -2.43 14.32
N ILE A 16 7.57 -3.11 13.24
CA ILE A 16 6.89 -3.06 11.93
C ILE A 16 6.42 -4.44 11.49
N VAL A 17 5.46 -4.43 10.56
CA VAL A 17 4.96 -5.61 9.86
C VAL A 17 5.32 -5.47 8.39
N VAL A 18 5.89 -6.51 7.81
CA VAL A 18 6.17 -6.61 6.38
C VAL A 18 5.15 -7.54 5.75
N MET A 19 4.55 -7.11 4.64
CA MET A 19 3.78 -7.99 3.76
C MET A 19 4.74 -8.57 2.72
N ASP A 20 5.09 -9.84 2.89
CA ASP A 20 5.99 -10.58 2.02
C ASP A 20 5.20 -11.23 0.87
N PHE A 21 5.44 -10.77 -0.35
CA PHE A 21 4.82 -11.26 -1.58
C PHE A 21 5.73 -12.21 -2.39
N ASN A 22 6.86 -12.66 -1.85
CA ASN A 22 7.86 -13.46 -2.59
C ASN A 22 7.33 -14.79 -3.17
N GLU A 23 6.23 -15.33 -2.63
CA GLU A 23 5.58 -16.53 -3.16
C GLU A 23 4.52 -16.24 -4.25
N GLU A 24 4.20 -14.97 -4.49
CA GLU A 24 3.21 -14.54 -5.48
C GLU A 24 3.83 -14.36 -6.86
N LYS A 25 3.86 -15.45 -7.62
CA LYS A 25 4.45 -15.48 -8.97
C LYS A 25 3.71 -14.60 -9.98
N SER A 26 2.46 -14.19 -9.71
CA SER A 26 1.72 -13.29 -10.59
C SER A 26 2.10 -11.81 -10.40
N LEU A 27 2.95 -11.51 -9.41
CA LEU A 27 3.40 -10.17 -9.07
C LEU A 27 4.90 -10.09 -9.35
N GLU A 28 5.25 -9.76 -10.59
CA GLU A 28 6.61 -9.79 -11.14
C GLU A 28 7.63 -9.01 -10.29
N TYR A 29 7.20 -7.90 -9.71
CA TYR A 29 8.01 -7.01 -8.86
C TYR A 29 7.51 -6.99 -7.40
N ALA A 30 7.17 -8.17 -6.87
CA ALA A 30 6.66 -8.35 -5.51
C ALA A 30 7.54 -7.66 -4.43
N ASN A 31 8.86 -7.67 -4.61
CA ASN A 31 9.83 -7.01 -3.73
C ASN A 31 9.59 -5.49 -3.63
N MET A 32 9.29 -4.82 -4.76
CA MET A 32 9.01 -3.39 -4.81
C MET A 32 7.72 -3.00 -4.09
N ILE A 33 6.85 -3.96 -3.76
CA ILE A 33 5.65 -3.74 -2.93
C ILE A 33 5.96 -4.08 -1.46
N SER A 34 6.70 -5.16 -1.22
CA SER A 34 7.10 -5.59 0.13
C SER A 34 8.01 -4.57 0.83
N ASP A 35 8.97 -3.98 0.12
CA ASP A 35 9.99 -3.12 0.71
C ASP A 35 9.45 -1.75 1.15
N PRO A 36 8.62 -1.02 0.38
CA PRO A 36 8.07 0.27 0.83
C PRO A 36 7.13 0.15 2.03
N LEU A 37 6.38 -0.96 2.10
CA LEU A 37 5.52 -1.27 3.24
C LEU A 37 6.35 -1.72 4.45
N GLY A 38 7.54 -2.29 4.22
CA GLY A 38 8.31 -2.98 5.23
C GLY A 38 9.55 -2.27 5.77
N SER A 39 10.06 -1.19 5.16
CA SER A 39 11.46 -0.81 5.42
C SER A 39 11.73 0.47 6.23
N ASP A 40 11.06 1.63 6.09
CA ASP A 40 11.53 2.80 6.89
C ASP A 40 10.65 4.05 7.03
N ILE A 41 9.34 3.98 6.78
CA ILE A 41 8.46 5.14 7.04
C ILE A 41 7.46 4.79 8.13
N PRO A 42 7.51 5.41 9.33
CA PRO A 42 6.38 5.43 10.23
C PRO A 42 5.30 6.29 9.56
N TRP A 43 4.51 5.67 8.67
CA TRP A 43 3.34 6.32 8.10
C TRP A 43 2.47 6.74 9.27
N ARG A 44 2.37 8.06 9.49
CA ARG A 44 1.40 8.57 10.44
C ARG A 44 0.03 8.27 9.85
N PHE A 45 -0.92 7.84 10.68
CA PHE A 45 -2.28 7.54 10.23
C PHE A 45 -2.89 8.67 9.38
N LYS A 46 -2.54 9.93 9.68
CA LYS A 46 -2.97 11.11 8.94
C LYS A 46 -2.49 11.11 7.49
N ASP A 47 -1.24 10.74 7.25
CA ASP A 47 -0.64 10.75 5.91
C ASP A 47 -1.21 9.57 5.11
N LEU A 48 -1.34 8.41 5.75
CA LEU A 48 -2.05 7.24 5.19
C LEU A 48 -3.46 7.60 4.74
N LYS A 49 -4.20 8.30 5.59
CA LYS A 49 -5.56 8.70 5.28
C LYS A 49 -5.62 9.59 4.04
N ASN A 50 -4.70 10.55 3.90
CA ASN A 50 -4.67 11.44 2.74
C ASN A 50 -4.45 10.66 1.45
N ASP A 51 -3.51 9.72 1.45
CA ASP A 51 -3.17 8.99 0.22
C ASP A 51 -4.29 8.03 -0.17
N ILE A 52 -4.92 7.38 0.81
CA ILE A 52 -6.14 6.59 0.60
C ILE A 52 -7.30 7.43 0.05
N ASP A 53 -7.48 8.66 0.55
CA ASP A 53 -8.51 9.57 0.04
C ASP A 53 -8.24 9.97 -1.42
N HIS A 54 -6.98 10.23 -1.80
CA HIS A 54 -6.61 10.49 -3.19
C HIS A 54 -6.86 9.28 -4.11
N TYR A 55 -6.49 8.07 -3.69
CA TYR A 55 -6.79 6.87 -4.48
C TYR A 55 -8.28 6.64 -4.65
N ILE A 56 -9.09 6.91 -3.62
CA ILE A 56 -10.55 6.82 -3.72
C ILE A 56 -11.11 7.87 -4.69
N ASP A 57 -10.61 9.11 -4.63
CA ASP A 57 -11.04 10.16 -5.55
C ASP A 57 -10.67 9.84 -7.00
N LEU A 58 -9.50 9.24 -7.23
CA LEU A 58 -9.08 8.70 -8.52
C LEU A 58 -10.02 7.58 -9.01
N LEU A 59 -10.31 6.59 -8.18
CA LEU A 59 -11.22 5.48 -8.50
C LEU A 59 -12.66 5.95 -8.79
N LYS A 60 -13.08 7.06 -8.19
CA LYS A 60 -14.37 7.73 -8.44
C LYS A 60 -14.34 8.66 -9.66
N GLY A 61 -13.22 8.77 -10.37
CA GLY A 61 -13.05 9.63 -11.55
C GLY A 61 -13.04 11.13 -11.23
N LYS A 62 -12.78 11.52 -9.98
CA LYS A 62 -12.69 12.95 -9.59
C LYS A 62 -11.35 13.57 -9.95
N ILE A 63 -10.29 12.76 -9.97
CA ILE A 63 -8.96 13.14 -10.46
C ILE A 63 -8.53 12.12 -11.51
N PRO A 64 -7.75 12.53 -12.53
CA PRO A 64 -7.35 11.63 -13.63
C PRO A 64 -6.12 10.77 -13.30
N GLU A 65 -5.28 11.25 -12.38
CA GLU A 65 -4.01 10.64 -12.01
C GLU A 65 -3.68 11.07 -10.57
N TYR A 66 -3.02 10.18 -9.84
CA TYR A 66 -2.42 10.51 -8.56
C TYR A 66 -0.94 10.09 -8.56
N ARG A 67 -0.07 11.10 -8.40
CA ARG A 67 1.38 10.91 -8.27
C ARG A 67 1.79 11.17 -6.83
N HIS A 68 2.45 10.20 -6.23
CA HIS A 68 2.99 10.31 -4.89
C HIS A 68 4.39 9.69 -4.85
N GLY A 69 5.32 10.34 -4.14
CA GLY A 69 6.65 9.81 -3.90
C GLY A 69 6.77 9.31 -2.46
N GLY A 70 7.28 8.09 -2.28
CA GLY A 70 7.54 7.47 -0.97
C GLY A 70 8.75 6.52 -1.04
N ASN A 71 8.83 5.52 -0.16
CA ASN A 71 9.88 4.49 -0.23
C ASN A 71 9.85 3.65 -1.52
N ALA A 72 8.71 3.67 -2.22
CA ALA A 72 8.68 3.47 -3.66
C ALA A 72 8.93 4.83 -4.32
N SER A 73 10.18 5.06 -4.69
CA SER A 73 10.59 5.63 -5.98
C SER A 73 9.71 6.62 -6.70
N SER A 74 8.53 6.18 -7.13
CA SER A 74 7.39 6.98 -7.50
C SER A 74 6.21 6.01 -7.55
N VAL A 75 5.04 6.46 -7.11
CA VAL A 75 3.78 5.75 -7.31
C VAL A 75 2.94 6.61 -8.22
N ILE A 76 2.61 6.06 -9.38
CA ILE A 76 1.75 6.70 -10.37
C ILE A 76 0.51 5.83 -10.51
N SER A 77 -0.63 6.33 -10.04
CA SER A 77 -1.90 5.62 -10.18
C SER A 77 -2.82 6.33 -11.16
N TYR A 78 -3.36 5.54 -12.06
CA TYR A 78 -4.52 5.84 -12.89
C TYR A 78 -5.74 5.13 -12.32
N ARG A 79 -6.91 5.36 -12.92
CA ARG A 79 -8.16 4.74 -12.48
C ARG A 79 -8.03 3.22 -12.30
N ASP A 80 -7.44 2.54 -13.27
CA ASP A 80 -7.48 1.06 -13.31
C ASP A 80 -6.16 0.39 -12.95
N TRP A 81 -5.05 1.13 -12.98
CA TRP A 81 -3.73 0.58 -12.72
C TRP A 81 -2.80 1.59 -12.03
N THR A 82 -1.86 1.04 -11.29
CA THR A 82 -0.82 1.66 -10.49
C THR A 82 0.52 1.16 -11.01
N ILE A 83 1.42 2.10 -11.27
CA ILE A 83 2.84 1.86 -11.50
C ILE A 83 3.63 2.25 -10.26
N ILE A 84 4.62 1.43 -9.93
CA ILE A 84 5.62 1.65 -8.90
C ILE A 84 6.97 1.66 -9.61
N GLU A 85 7.70 2.77 -9.54
CA GLU A 85 9.01 2.92 -10.20
C GLU A 85 10.15 2.54 -9.23
N ASP A 86 11.44 2.61 -9.62
CA ASP A 86 12.64 2.46 -8.76
C ASP A 86 13.42 3.81 -8.76
N PRO A 87 13.80 4.46 -7.64
CA PRO A 87 14.39 5.80 -7.68
C PRO A 87 15.89 5.74 -7.95
N PHE A 88 16.46 4.54 -7.86
CA PHE A 88 17.86 4.22 -8.05
C PHE A 88 18.10 3.58 -9.41
N TYR A 89 17.04 3.45 -10.21
CA TYR A 89 17.13 3.11 -11.62
C TYR A 89 17.96 4.17 -12.34
N ASP A 90 19.11 3.75 -12.84
CA ASP A 90 20.03 4.58 -13.63
C ASP A 90 19.86 4.24 -15.11
N GLU A 91 19.33 5.17 -15.90
CA GLU A 91 19.12 5.00 -17.35
C GLU A 91 20.41 4.68 -18.12
N ASP A 92 21.59 5.01 -17.57
CA ASP A 92 22.89 4.77 -18.19
C ASP A 92 23.53 3.42 -17.81
N GLU A 93 23.16 2.82 -16.66
CA GLU A 93 23.74 1.58 -16.13
C GLU A 93 22.76 0.39 -16.05
N ASP A 94 21.46 0.65 -15.88
CA ASP A 94 20.43 -0.37 -15.72
C ASP A 94 19.70 -0.67 -17.04
N GLU A 95 19.42 -1.96 -17.28
CA GLU A 95 18.48 -2.35 -18.34
C GLU A 95 17.10 -1.74 -18.00
N VAL A 96 16.48 -1.06 -18.96
CA VAL A 96 15.20 -0.36 -18.79
C VAL A 96 14.16 -1.27 -18.16
N GLU A 97 13.73 -1.03 -16.91
CA GLU A 97 12.41 -1.44 -16.42
C GLU A 97 12.05 -0.99 -14.99
N PRO A 98 11.27 0.09 -14.85
CA PRO A 98 10.25 0.14 -13.82
C PRO A 98 8.89 -0.18 -14.44
N ILE A 99 8.42 -1.44 -14.39
CA ILE A 99 7.06 -1.76 -14.84
C ILE A 99 6.35 -2.76 -13.93
N CYS A 100 6.11 -2.38 -12.66
CA CYS A 100 5.10 -3.05 -11.86
C CYS A 100 3.71 -2.47 -12.16
N LYS A 101 2.91 -3.14 -12.99
CA LYS A 101 1.50 -2.76 -13.23
C LYS A 101 0.55 -3.53 -12.30
N LEU A 102 -0.02 -2.84 -11.33
CA LEU A 102 -0.96 -3.39 -10.33
C LEU A 102 -2.31 -2.68 -10.42
N GLU A 103 -3.45 -3.35 -10.25
CA GLU A 103 -4.74 -2.65 -10.23
C GLU A 103 -4.84 -1.71 -9.03
N THR A 104 -5.26 -0.46 -9.26
CA THR A 104 -5.32 0.59 -8.23
C THR A 104 -6.16 0.17 -7.02
N ILE A 105 -7.27 -0.53 -7.25
CA ILE A 105 -8.10 -1.09 -6.17
C ILE A 105 -7.31 -2.08 -5.31
N GLU A 106 -6.53 -2.97 -5.93
CA GLU A 106 -5.73 -3.96 -5.20
C GLU A 106 -4.58 -3.31 -4.45
N PHE A 107 -3.91 -2.33 -5.05
CA PHE A 107 -2.87 -1.56 -4.39
C PHE A 107 -3.36 -0.88 -3.11
N VAL A 108 -4.53 -0.22 -3.18
CA VAL A 108 -5.15 0.42 -2.02
C VAL A 108 -5.49 -0.58 -0.92
N LYS A 109 -5.99 -1.78 -1.29
CA LYS A 109 -6.26 -2.84 -0.30
C LYS A 109 -4.98 -3.33 0.38
N ILE A 110 -3.90 -3.48 -0.37
CA ILE A 110 -2.58 -3.88 0.16
C ILE A 110 -2.13 -2.89 1.23
N ILE A 111 -2.12 -1.59 0.92
CA ILE A 111 -1.75 -0.53 1.86
C ILE A 111 -2.62 -0.58 3.13
N LEU A 112 -3.95 -0.71 2.98
CA LEU A 112 -4.87 -0.73 4.11
C LEU A 112 -4.67 -1.95 5.02
N VAL A 113 -4.46 -3.15 4.44
CA VAL A 113 -4.21 -4.36 5.23
C VAL A 113 -2.87 -4.28 5.95
N TRP A 114 -1.83 -3.80 5.28
CA TRP A 114 -0.53 -3.56 5.90
C TRP A 114 -0.65 -2.63 7.11
N ALA A 115 -1.34 -1.49 6.94
CA ALA A 115 -1.52 -0.52 8.00
C ALA A 115 -2.29 -1.12 9.18
N TYR A 116 -3.35 -1.89 8.92
CA TYR A 116 -4.12 -2.55 9.97
C TYR A 116 -3.24 -3.45 10.84
N GLU A 117 -2.47 -4.33 10.21
CA GLU A 117 -1.60 -5.26 10.93
C GLU A 117 -0.47 -4.53 11.66
N THR A 118 0.03 -3.41 11.10
CA THR A 118 1.03 -2.56 11.77
C THR A 118 0.48 -1.90 13.03
N TYR A 119 -0.71 -1.29 12.99
CA TYR A 119 -1.34 -0.67 14.17
C TYR A 119 -1.67 -1.71 15.24
N LYS A 120 -2.21 -2.86 14.83
CA LYS A 120 -2.48 -4.01 15.71
C LYS A 120 -1.20 -4.52 16.38
N TYR A 121 -0.11 -4.61 15.64
CA TYR A 121 1.18 -5.07 16.15
C TYR A 121 1.81 -4.06 17.12
N LYS A 122 1.86 -2.77 16.76
CA LYS A 122 2.35 -1.70 17.63
C LYS A 122 1.57 -1.59 18.94
N SER A 123 0.25 -1.77 18.88
CA SER A 123 -0.61 -1.83 20.07
C SER A 123 -0.24 -3.00 21.00
N ARG A 124 -0.08 -4.20 20.43
CA ARG A 124 0.34 -5.39 21.20
C ARG A 124 1.72 -5.23 21.85
N LYS A 125 2.62 -4.46 21.23
CA LYS A 125 3.95 -4.14 21.76
C LYS A 125 3.96 -2.96 22.74
N GLY A 126 2.83 -2.29 22.95
CA GLY A 126 2.76 -1.09 23.80
C GLY A 126 3.49 0.13 23.23
N VAL A 127 3.77 0.14 21.92
CA VAL A 127 4.45 1.24 21.23
C VAL A 127 3.52 2.43 21.01
N ILE A 128 2.22 2.16 20.91
CA ILE A 128 1.15 3.15 20.79
C ILE A 128 0.05 2.85 21.81
N ALA A 129 -0.73 3.86 22.17
CA ALA A 129 -1.87 3.69 23.06
C ALA A 129 -2.94 2.79 22.42
N LEU A 130 -3.63 1.98 23.23
CA LEU A 130 -4.71 1.11 22.76
C LEU A 130 -5.82 1.91 22.05
N GLU A 131 -6.22 3.03 22.63
CA GLU A 131 -7.25 3.92 22.06
C GLU A 131 -6.82 4.48 20.69
N GLU A 132 -5.56 4.90 20.54
CA GLU A 132 -5.02 5.37 19.26
C GLU A 132 -5.05 4.25 18.20
N ALA A 133 -4.64 3.04 18.58
CA ALA A 133 -4.67 1.88 17.71
C ALA A 133 -6.10 1.52 17.27
N GLU A 134 -7.06 1.52 18.20
CA GLU A 134 -8.46 1.23 17.91
C GLU A 134 -9.08 2.27 16.97
N ILE A 135 -8.79 3.56 17.17
CA ILE A 135 -9.23 4.62 16.26
C ILE A 135 -8.70 4.39 14.85
N ALA A 136 -7.40 4.10 14.71
CA ALA A 136 -6.77 3.86 13.42
C ALA A 136 -7.34 2.60 12.74
N MET A 137 -7.40 1.47 13.46
CA MET A 137 -7.92 0.19 12.93
C MET A 137 -9.38 0.32 12.48
N ASN A 138 -10.25 0.96 13.28
CA ASN A 138 -11.64 1.20 12.91
C ASN A 138 -11.76 2.10 11.66
N GLY A 139 -10.88 3.09 11.51
CA GLY A 139 -10.81 3.93 10.32
C GLY A 139 -10.41 3.14 9.07
N ILE A 140 -9.40 2.28 9.21
CA ILE A 140 -8.91 1.40 8.13
C ILE A 140 -9.99 0.41 7.70
N GLU A 141 -10.71 -0.20 8.63
CA GLU A 141 -11.81 -1.12 8.31
C GLU A 141 -12.94 -0.44 7.54
N LYS A 142 -13.29 0.81 7.90
CA LYS A 142 -14.26 1.61 7.14
C LYS A 142 -13.77 1.88 5.72
N LYS A 143 -12.49 2.24 5.55
CA LYS A 143 -11.88 2.47 4.23
C LYS A 143 -11.80 1.20 3.38
N LEU A 144 -11.48 0.06 3.98
CA LEU A 144 -11.54 -1.24 3.29
C LEU A 144 -12.93 -1.55 2.76
N LYS A 145 -13.99 -1.22 3.52
CA LYS A 145 -15.38 -1.40 3.05
C LYS A 145 -15.71 -0.44 1.91
N GLU A 146 -15.27 0.83 2.01
CA GLU A 146 -15.44 1.81 0.93
C GLU A 146 -14.79 1.34 -0.36
N VAL A 147 -13.51 0.93 -0.31
CA VAL A 147 -12.75 0.47 -1.48
C VAL A 147 -13.34 -0.81 -2.08
N LYS A 148 -13.79 -1.76 -1.24
CA LYS A 148 -14.53 -2.95 -1.73
C LYS A 148 -15.81 -2.58 -2.48
N GLY A 149 -16.50 -1.51 -2.06
CA GLY A 149 -17.68 -1.01 -2.76
C GLY A 149 -17.38 -0.47 -4.17
N LEU A 150 -16.11 -0.17 -4.47
CA LEU A 150 -15.64 0.32 -5.78
C LEU A 150 -15.26 -0.83 -6.73
N GLU A 151 -15.22 -2.09 -6.26
CA GLU A 151 -14.88 -3.26 -7.11
C GLU A 151 -15.90 -3.50 -8.23
N ASN A 152 -17.11 -2.94 -8.12
CA ASN A 152 -18.17 -3.04 -9.13
C ASN A 152 -18.18 -1.87 -10.12
N ILE A 153 -17.19 -0.98 -10.06
CA ILE A 153 -17.04 0.08 -11.05
C ILE A 153 -16.45 -0.58 -12.30
N ASP A 154 -17.24 -0.66 -13.37
CA ASP A 154 -16.74 -1.14 -14.66
C ASP A 154 -15.58 -0.23 -15.12
N CYS A 155 -14.44 -0.87 -15.32
CA CYS A 155 -13.24 -0.29 -15.89
C CYS A 155 -13.38 -0.44 -17.42
N GLU A 156 -14.05 0.51 -18.06
CA GLU A 156 -14.12 0.64 -19.53
C GLU A 156 -12.87 1.30 -20.10
#